data_AF-A0A7S3FUN7-F1
#
_entry.id   AF-A0A7S3FUN7-F1
#
_cell.length_a   1.000
_cell.length_b   1.000
_cell.length_c   1.000
_cell.angle_alpha   90.00
_cell.angle_beta   90.00
_cell.angle_gamma   90.00
#
_symmetry.space_group_name_H-M   'P 1'
#
loop_
_entity.id
_entity.type
_entity.pdbx_description
1 polymer ?
#
loop_
_entity_poly.entity_id
_entity_poly.type
_entity_poly.pdbx_seq_one_letter_code
_entity_poly.pdbx_strand_id
1 'polypeptide(L)'
;MDNRVAGGLAITRALGDHAYKSFGVTGQPYVVRHVLRPFDKYLVIASDGVWDTVSDQQAIEMCKYNENTKQIAQAIVKLALEKGSTDNIACMVLEFNSNNIF
;
A
#
# COMPACT_ATOMS: atom_id res chain seq x y z
N MET A 1 -4.27 -26.18 5.93
CA MET A 1 -3.01 -25.46 6.18
C MET A 1 -3.31 -24.00 5.93
N ASP A 2 -3.15 -23.15 6.93
CA ASP A 2 -3.71 -21.79 6.97
C ASP A 2 -2.94 -20.78 6.10
N ASN A 3 -2.67 -21.09 4.83
CA ASN A 3 -2.00 -20.20 3.85
C ASN A 3 -0.75 -19.46 4.38
N ARG A 4 -0.02 -20.09 5.31
CA ARG A 4 1.14 -19.52 6.00
C ARG A 4 2.39 -20.35 5.74
N VAL A 5 3.52 -19.69 5.51
CA VAL A 5 4.83 -20.33 5.38
C VAL A 5 5.19 -21.01 6.70
N ALA A 6 5.46 -22.31 6.63
CA ALA A 6 5.71 -23.17 7.80
C ALA A 6 4.67 -23.03 8.92
N GLY A 7 3.43 -22.67 8.58
CA GLY A 7 2.34 -22.44 9.54
C GLY A 7 2.43 -21.14 10.35
N GLY A 8 3.50 -20.35 10.20
CA GLY A 8 3.75 -19.18 11.07
C GLY A 8 3.63 -17.83 10.38
N LEU A 9 4.13 -17.70 9.14
CA LEU A 9 4.25 -16.39 8.47
C LEU A 9 3.26 -16.24 7.31
N ALA A 10 2.51 -15.13 7.27
CA ALA A 10 1.48 -14.87 6.25
C ALA A 10 2.04 -14.29 4.93
N ILE A 11 3.35 -14.05 4.85
CA ILE A 11 4.04 -13.48 3.70
C ILE A 11 5.19 -14.37 3.26
N THR A 12 5.56 -14.28 1.98
CA THR A 12 6.68 -15.03 1.38
C THR A 12 7.93 -14.18 1.19
N ARG A 13 7.85 -12.87 1.48
CA ARG A 13 8.97 -11.94 1.38
C ARG A 13 8.98 -11.00 2.58
N ALA A 14 10.12 -10.89 3.23
CA ALA A 14 10.30 -10.05 4.40
C ALA A 14 11.78 -9.69 4.60
N LEU A 15 12.04 -8.48 5.07
CA LEU A 15 13.31 -8.16 5.71
C LEU A 15 13.31 -8.78 7.11
N GLY A 16 14.44 -9.32 7.57
CA GLY A 16 14.47 -10.10 8.81
C GLY A 16 13.92 -11.52 8.62
N ASP A 17 13.13 -12.03 9.58
CA ASP A 17 12.57 -13.40 9.59
C ASP A 17 13.60 -14.49 9.26
N HIS A 18 14.79 -14.41 9.86
CA HIS A 18 15.92 -15.31 9.59
C HIS A 18 15.54 -16.79 9.72
N ALA A 19 14.71 -17.13 10.71
CA ALA A 19 14.23 -18.50 10.93
C ALA A 19 13.38 -19.05 9.76
N TYR A 20 12.77 -18.18 8.95
CA TYR A 20 11.92 -18.57 7.83
C TYR A 20 12.65 -18.58 6.47
N LYS A 21 13.93 -18.16 6.41
CA LYS A 21 14.70 -18.12 5.16
C LYS A 21 14.90 -19.51 4.54
N SER A 22 15.12 -20.53 5.37
CA SER A 22 15.20 -21.93 4.93
C SER A 22 13.87 -22.48 4.41
N PHE A 23 12.75 -21.84 4.74
CA PHE A 23 11.41 -22.18 4.25
C PHE A 23 10.99 -21.37 3.02
N GLY A 24 11.95 -20.69 2.37
CA GLY A 24 11.73 -19.98 1.11
C GLY A 24 11.33 -18.51 1.25
N VAL A 25 11.25 -17.97 2.48
CA VAL A 25 11.02 -16.52 2.65
C VAL A 25 12.23 -15.75 2.17
N THR A 26 12.07 -14.85 1.21
CA THR A 26 13.18 -14.07 0.65
C THR A 26 13.18 -12.61 1.11
N GLY A 27 14.35 -12.00 1.22
CA GLY A 27 14.48 -10.55 1.39
C GLY A 27 14.51 -9.78 0.06
N GLN A 28 14.47 -10.47 -1.08
CA GLN A 28 14.58 -9.85 -2.38
C GLN A 28 13.27 -9.15 -2.78
N PRO A 29 13.30 -7.83 -3.04
CA PRO A 29 12.09 -7.10 -3.41
C PRO A 29 11.61 -7.49 -4.81
N TYR A 30 10.34 -7.24 -5.08
CA TYR A 30 9.84 -7.12 -6.44
C TYR A 30 10.04 -5.69 -6.91
N VAL A 31 10.71 -5.51 -8.05
CA VAL A 31 11.07 -4.18 -8.57
C VAL A 31 10.35 -3.95 -9.89
N VAL A 32 9.60 -2.86 -9.95
CA VAL A 32 8.93 -2.37 -11.15
C VAL A 32 9.39 -0.94 -11.43
N ARG A 33 9.45 -0.58 -12.71
CA ARG A 33 9.69 0.79 -13.15
C ARG A 33 8.48 1.26 -13.94
N HIS A 34 8.03 2.47 -13.64
CA HIS A 34 6.93 3.13 -14.33
C HIS A 34 7.40 4.50 -14.81
N VAL A 35 7.17 4.81 -16.09
CA VAL A 35 7.45 6.13 -16.64
C VAL A 35 6.22 6.99 -16.39
N LEU A 36 6.39 8.09 -15.64
CA LEU A 36 5.30 9.02 -15.35
C LEU A 36 4.75 9.62 -16.65
N ARG A 37 3.43 9.59 -16.77
CA ARG A 37 2.67 10.20 -17.86
C ARG A 37 1.93 11.42 -17.32
N PRO A 38 1.54 12.37 -18.18
CA PRO A 38 0.84 13.59 -17.74
C PRO A 38 -0.46 13.36 -16.94
N PHE A 39 -1.06 12.17 -17.04
CA PHE A 39 -2.27 11.79 -16.32
C PHE A 39 -2.02 10.99 -15.05
N ASP A 40 -0.77 10.61 -14.76
CA ASP A 40 -0.40 9.97 -13.50
C ASP A 40 -0.29 11.07 -12.42
N LYS A 41 -1.35 11.24 -11.63
CA LYS A 41 -1.43 12.35 -10.65
C LYS A 41 -0.96 11.98 -9.25
N TYR A 42 -1.28 10.77 -8.80
CA TYR A 42 -1.05 10.34 -7.43
C TYR A 42 -0.40 8.97 -7.38
N LEU A 43 0.41 8.76 -6.34
CA LEU A 43 0.85 7.44 -5.90
C LEU A 43 0.41 7.24 -4.45
N VAL A 44 -0.35 6.17 -4.22
CA VAL A 44 -0.77 5.75 -2.88
C VAL A 44 0.08 4.58 -2.44
N ILE A 45 0.71 4.69 -1.27
CA ILE A 45 1.47 3.63 -0.62
C ILE A 45 0.83 3.38 0.74
N ALA A 46 0.44 2.15 1.05
CA ALA A 46 -0.19 1.83 2.32
C ALA A 46 0.11 0.38 2.76
N SER A 47 -0.10 0.10 4.06
CA SER A 47 -0.06 -1.25 4.61
C SER A 47 -1.28 -2.08 4.17
N ASP A 48 -1.19 -3.40 4.33
CA ASP A 48 -2.29 -4.35 4.19
C ASP A 48 -3.53 -3.98 5.03
N GLY A 49 -3.33 -3.41 6.22
CA GLY A 49 -4.43 -2.84 7.01
C GLY A 49 -5.33 -1.84 6.25
N VAL A 50 -4.85 -1.21 5.16
CA VAL A 50 -5.72 -0.49 4.21
C VAL A 50 -6.28 -1.43 3.15
N TRP A 51 -5.40 -2.11 2.42
CA TRP A 51 -5.76 -2.83 1.19
C TRP A 51 -6.62 -4.08 1.40
N ASP A 52 -6.64 -4.64 2.60
CA ASP A 52 -7.54 -5.74 2.96
C ASP A 52 -9.01 -5.32 2.96
N THR A 53 -9.30 -4.02 3.10
CA THR A 53 -10.67 -3.50 3.20
C THR A 53 -11.02 -2.45 2.14
N VAL A 54 -10.03 -1.72 1.63
CA VAL A 54 -10.19 -0.63 0.65
C VAL A 54 -9.64 -1.06 -0.70
N SER A 55 -10.44 -0.96 -1.76
CA SER A 55 -9.97 -1.23 -3.11
C SER A 55 -9.19 -0.05 -3.69
N ASP A 56 -8.33 -0.32 -4.69
CA ASP A 56 -7.59 0.71 -5.43
C ASP A 56 -8.50 1.84 -5.94
N GLN A 57 -9.68 1.46 -6.47
CA GLN A 57 -10.66 2.41 -7.00
C GLN A 57 -11.21 3.32 -5.90
N GLN A 58 -11.50 2.78 -4.72
CA GLN A 58 -11.99 3.56 -3.58
C GLN A 58 -10.91 4.50 -3.04
N ALA A 59 -9.65 4.05 -2.98
CA ALA A 59 -8.53 4.89 -2.59
C ALA A 59 -8.37 6.09 -3.55
N ILE A 60 -8.43 5.86 -4.86
CA ILE A 60 -8.34 6.94 -5.86
C ILE A 60 -9.56 7.86 -5.87
N GLU A 61 -10.74 7.37 -5.50
CA GLU A 61 -11.91 8.23 -5.30
C GLU A 61 -11.70 9.24 -4.18
N MET A 62 -10.97 8.88 -3.12
CA MET A 62 -10.61 9.84 -2.07
C MET A 62 -9.75 10.98 -2.63
N CYS A 63 -8.95 10.75 -3.68
CA CYS A 63 -8.17 11.81 -4.32
C CYS A 63 -9.02 12.87 -5.02
N LYS A 64 -10.30 12.60 -5.34
CA LYS A 64 -11.16 13.55 -6.08
C LYS A 64 -11.77 14.63 -5.18
N TYR A 65 -11.89 14.37 -3.88
CA TYR A 65 -12.69 15.18 -2.96
C TYR A 65 -11.87 15.96 -1.93
N ASN A 66 -10.54 15.82 -1.94
CA ASN A 66 -9.65 16.39 -0.93
C ASN A 66 -8.66 17.37 -1.56
N GLU A 67 -8.23 18.37 -0.78
CA GLU A 67 -7.45 19.50 -1.29
C GLU A 67 -5.94 19.24 -1.30
N ASN A 68 -5.46 18.30 -0.46
CA ASN A 68 -4.04 17.97 -0.36
C ASN A 68 -3.80 16.50 0.02
N THR A 69 -2.58 16.04 -0.22
CA THR A 69 -2.16 14.64 -0.01
C THR A 69 -2.36 14.14 1.42
N LYS A 70 -2.21 15.02 2.43
CA LYS A 70 -2.44 14.66 3.84
C LYS A 70 -3.92 14.34 4.09
N GLN A 71 -4.83 15.16 3.58
CA GLN A 71 -6.27 14.91 3.70
C GLN A 71 -6.68 13.65 2.93
N ILE A 72 -6.12 13.41 1.74
CA ILE A 72 -6.36 12.17 0.98
C ILE A 72 -5.93 10.95 1.82
N ALA A 73 -4.71 10.96 2.37
CA ALA A 73 -4.22 9.86 3.21
C ALA A 73 -5.13 9.63 4.43
N GLN A 74 -5.54 10.71 5.12
CA GLN A 74 -6.46 10.63 6.25
C GLN A 74 -7.83 10.06 5.86
N ALA A 75 -8.36 10.42 4.69
CA ALA A 75 -9.62 9.91 4.18
C ALA A 75 -9.53 8.40 3.86
N ILE A 76 -8.43 7.94 3.27
CA ILE A 76 -8.18 6.51 3.01
C ILE A 76 -8.09 5.72 4.32
N VAL A 77 -7.34 6.22 5.30
CA VAL A 77 -7.23 5.59 6.64
C VAL A 77 -8.59 5.52 7.32
N LYS A 78 -9.37 6.61 7.27
CA LYS A 78 -10.71 6.65 7.84
C LYS A 78 -11.64 5.64 7.17
N LEU A 79 -11.59 5.54 5.84
CA LEU A 79 -12.39 4.59 5.09
C LEU A 79 -12.06 3.13 5.45
N ALA A 80 -10.78 2.80 5.64
CA ALA A 80 -10.36 1.46 6.09
C ALA A 80 -10.91 1.14 7.49
N LEU A 81 -10.85 2.09 8.42
CA LEU A 81 -11.43 1.95 9.76
C LEU A 81 -12.95 1.78 9.72
N GLU A 82 -13.67 2.59 8.93
CA GLU A 82 -15.13 2.50 8.75
C GLU A 82 -15.57 1.17 8.13
N LYS A 83 -14.71 0.56 7.31
CA LYS A 83 -14.90 -0.76 6.72
C LYS A 83 -14.49 -1.92 7.62
N GLY A 84 -14.04 -1.61 8.84
CA GLY A 84 -13.76 -2.62 9.87
C GLY A 84 -12.36 -3.22 9.79
N SER A 85 -11.37 -2.50 9.26
CA SER A 85 -9.97 -2.93 9.38
C SER A 85 -9.58 -3.09 10.85
N THR A 86 -8.96 -4.22 11.18
CA THR A 86 -8.52 -4.59 12.54
C THR A 86 -7.01 -4.60 12.71
N ASP A 87 -6.24 -4.22 11.67
CA ASP A 87 -4.79 -4.22 11.70
C ASP A 87 -4.23 -2.80 11.93
N ASN A 88 -2.91 -2.68 12.06
CA ASN A 88 -2.22 -1.40 12.02
C ASN A 88 -2.31 -0.79 10.62
N ILE A 89 -2.66 0.49 10.59
CA ILE A 89 -2.94 1.21 9.34
C ILE A 89 -1.90 2.31 9.14
N ALA A 90 -1.21 2.26 8.01
CA ALA A 90 -0.34 3.33 7.55
C ALA A 90 -0.65 3.65 6.08
N CYS A 91 -0.70 4.94 5.73
CA CYS A 91 -0.95 5.42 4.38
C CYS A 91 -0.11 6.67 4.08
N MET A 92 0.47 6.70 2.89
CA MET A 92 1.21 7.82 2.32
C MET A 92 0.68 8.10 0.91
N VAL A 93 0.45 9.37 0.61
CA VAL A 93 0.02 9.82 -0.71
C VAL A 93 1.04 10.81 -1.24
N LEU A 94 1.53 10.57 -2.45
CA LEU A 94 2.38 11.48 -3.19
C LEU A 94 1.57 12.08 -4.34
N GLU A 95 1.76 13.36 -4.59
CA GLU A 95 1.23 14.05 -5.76
C GLU A 95 2.38 14.34 -6.73
N PHE A 96 2.21 13.94 -7.99
CA PHE A 96 3.18 14.23 -9.03
C PHE A 96 2.91 15.62 -9.61
N ASN A 97 3.91 16.49 -9.58
CA ASN A 97 3.81 17.80 -10.20
C ASN A 97 4.01 17.67 -11.72
N SER A 98 2.92 17.75 -12.48
CA SER A 98 2.94 17.70 -13.94
C SER A 98 3.71 18.84 -14.61
N ASN A 99 4.04 19.92 -13.89
CA ASN A 99 4.81 21.07 -14.43
C ASN A 99 6.33 20.91 -14.34
N ASN A 100 6.84 19.87 -13.68
CA ASN A 100 8.29 19.62 -13.49
C ASN A 100 8.78 18.33 -14.20
N ILE A 101 7.99 17.77 -15.12
CA ILE A 101 8.30 16.48 -15.77
C ILE A 101 8.97 16.66 -17.15
N PHE A 102 9.24 17.90 -17.58
CA PHE A 102 10.07 18.22 -18.75
C PHE A 102 10.89 19.50 -18.52
#